data_AF-A0A6H9V868-F1
#
_entry.id   AF-A0A6H9V868-F1
#
_cell.length_a   1.000
_cell.length_b   1.000
_cell.length_c   1.000
_cell.angle_alpha   90.00
_cell.angle_beta   90.00
_cell.angle_gamma   90.00
#
_symmetry.space_group_name_H-M   'P 1'
#
loop_
_entity.id
_entity.type
_entity.pdbx_description
1 polymer ?
#
loop_
_entity_poly.entity_id
_entity_poly.type
_entity_poly.pdbx_seq_one_letter_code
_entity_poly.pdbx_strand_id
1 'polypeptide(L)'
;MTSTTRELTRGQAVVLGAAAVAMAVVGGFGAWGTYTNAVSAFHRQATAAGVVAAGEGLTLILALIMLGRTMLNQSSPTVVRGGMWLAPLSASCIGVTIASDAREAAVYAVTPLAMSGAAEGLGFIARSIVVYTTGVDAEVMRRNADSARQLAFNRAVADGHPDKRKQKWAVRRYWRLARHVGVGDTELGAGLVDVQRVRVREGADAALASMYGTAPAATVAQKTTVDRSASATEILRARFAEMDPADAIRLARDARPDAPPTELASMLVTYGVPVDAVAVALVLGQQPPEYEVTRPDAAVAPQVRELAALNLQGAIEEAATALGEAASPRDIAEHLERNRRLVVPENHIRMALSRAAKKVEPETPAKPMEGGYA
;
A
#
# COMPACT_ATOMS: atom_id res chain seq x y z
N MET A 1 3.27 6.60 -20.00
CA MET A 1 3.27 8.02 -20.39
C MET A 1 4.66 8.56 -20.09
N THR A 2 5.40 8.96 -21.11
CA THR A 2 6.72 9.58 -20.96
C THR A 2 6.52 11.05 -20.56
N SER A 3 6.75 11.39 -19.29
CA SER A 3 6.83 12.79 -18.88
C SER A 3 8.09 13.39 -19.50
N THR A 4 7.96 14.09 -20.62
CA THR A 4 9.04 14.88 -21.21
C THR A 4 9.42 15.99 -20.23
N THR A 5 10.52 15.79 -19.51
CA THR A 5 11.16 16.84 -18.70
C THR A 5 11.58 17.98 -19.62
N ARG A 6 11.08 19.19 -19.36
CA ARG A 6 11.43 20.39 -20.15
C ARG A 6 12.61 21.09 -19.49
N GLU A 7 13.57 21.54 -20.30
CA GLU A 7 14.69 22.35 -19.81
C GLU A 7 14.39 23.85 -19.96
N LEU A 8 14.89 24.65 -19.01
CA LEU A 8 14.83 26.10 -19.10
C LEU A 8 15.79 26.59 -20.19
N THR A 9 15.32 27.50 -21.04
CA THR A 9 16.23 28.21 -21.94
C THR A 9 17.18 29.10 -21.14
N ARG A 10 18.38 29.38 -21.67
CA ARG A 10 19.33 30.30 -21.04
C ARG A 10 18.72 31.67 -20.74
N GLY A 11 17.88 32.18 -21.65
CA GLY A 11 17.17 33.46 -21.45
C GLY A 11 16.19 33.41 -20.28
N GLN A 12 15.38 32.36 -20.17
CA GLN A 12 14.46 32.19 -19.03
C GLN A 12 15.22 32.05 -17.71
N ALA A 13 16.31 31.28 -17.67
CA ALA A 13 17.13 31.11 -16.48
C ALA A 13 17.72 32.47 -16.01
N VAL A 14 18.20 33.30 -16.94
CA VAL A 14 18.73 34.64 -16.62
C VAL A 14 17.62 35.56 -16.07
N VAL A 15 16.45 35.61 -16.72
CA VAL A 15 15.33 36.46 -16.26
C VAL A 15 14.84 36.03 -14.87
N LEU A 16 14.64 34.74 -14.66
CA LEU A 16 14.17 34.20 -13.38
C LEU A 16 15.22 34.39 -12.28
N GLY A 17 16.51 34.19 -12.60
CA GLY A 17 17.62 34.46 -11.70
C GLY A 17 17.71 35.94 -11.30
N ALA A 18 17.61 36.85 -12.27
CA ALA A 18 17.62 38.30 -12.01
C ALA A 18 16.43 38.73 -11.13
N ALA A 19 15.23 38.21 -11.40
CA ALA A 19 14.05 38.46 -10.57
C ALA A 19 14.24 37.93 -9.14
N ALA A 20 14.81 36.74 -8.98
CA ALA A 20 15.10 36.16 -7.68
C ALA A 20 16.11 37.00 -6.87
N VAL A 21 17.18 37.48 -7.53
CA VAL A 21 18.16 38.38 -6.91
C VAL A 21 17.50 39.69 -6.49
N ALA A 22 16.66 40.30 -7.34
CA ALA A 22 15.96 41.53 -7.00
C ALA A 22 15.04 41.34 -5.77
N MET A 23 14.31 40.23 -5.68
CA MET A 23 13.47 39.92 -4.52
C MET A 23 14.30 39.69 -3.26
N ALA A 24 15.45 39.01 -3.35
CA ALA A 24 16.36 38.82 -2.23
C ALA A 24 16.92 40.17 -1.72
N VAL A 25 17.27 41.07 -2.64
CA VAL A 25 17.74 42.43 -2.31
C VAL A 25 16.64 43.23 -1.61
N VAL A 26 15.41 43.23 -2.15
CA VAL A 26 14.26 43.91 -1.51
C VAL A 26 13.96 43.34 -0.13
N GLY A 27 13.99 42.02 0.03
CA GLY A 27 13.83 41.37 1.33
C GLY A 27 14.94 41.76 2.32
N GLY A 28 16.19 41.83 1.87
CA GLY A 28 17.32 42.27 2.68
C GLY A 28 17.21 43.74 3.12
N PHE A 29 16.76 44.64 2.24
CA PHE A 29 16.48 46.02 2.61
C PHE A 29 15.30 46.14 3.58
N GLY A 30 14.28 45.31 3.44
CA GLY A 30 13.19 45.20 4.41
C GLY A 30 13.71 44.83 5.80
N ALA A 31 14.55 43.80 5.87
CA ALA A 31 15.18 43.34 7.12
C ALA A 31 15.99 44.45 7.80
N TRP A 32 16.83 45.11 7.00
CA TRP A 32 17.63 46.23 7.46
C TRP A 32 16.75 47.37 7.98
N GLY A 33 15.67 47.71 7.27
CA GLY A 33 14.71 48.73 7.66
C GLY A 33 14.07 48.42 9.01
N THR A 34 13.55 47.21 9.21
CA THR A 34 12.97 46.79 10.50
C THR A 34 14.00 46.84 11.63
N TYR A 35 15.24 46.40 11.38
CA TYR A 35 16.31 46.51 12.36
C TYR A 35 16.57 47.95 12.77
N THR A 36 16.71 48.86 11.79
CA THR A 36 16.96 50.28 12.08
C THR A 36 15.80 50.92 12.83
N ASN A 37 14.55 50.57 12.51
CA ASN A 37 13.35 51.06 13.18
C ASN A 37 13.22 50.51 14.62
N ALA A 38 13.60 49.26 14.84
CA ALA A 38 13.62 48.68 16.18
C ALA A 38 14.73 49.31 17.05
N VAL A 39 15.91 49.57 16.48
CA VAL A 39 17.00 50.23 17.21
C VAL A 39 16.64 51.67 17.57
N SER A 40 16.00 52.42 16.67
CA SER A 40 15.54 53.79 16.94
C SER A 40 14.49 53.83 18.04
N ALA A 41 13.57 52.86 18.08
CA ALA A 41 12.49 52.80 19.07
C ALA A 41 12.93 52.31 20.46
N PHE A 42 13.81 51.30 20.54
CA PHE A 42 14.18 50.68 21.83
C PHE A 42 15.47 51.24 22.45
N HIS A 43 16.23 52.05 21.73
CA HIS A 43 17.54 52.63 22.14
C HIS A 43 18.58 51.60 22.66
N ARG A 44 18.32 50.29 22.51
CA ARG A 44 19.16 49.16 22.93
C ARG A 44 19.31 48.18 21.78
N GLN A 45 20.51 48.13 21.22
CA GLN A 45 20.82 47.29 20.05
C GLN A 45 20.58 45.79 20.30
N ALA A 46 20.84 45.29 21.51
CA ALA A 46 20.65 43.88 21.86
C ALA A 46 19.17 43.45 21.87
N THR A 47 18.29 44.28 22.42
CA THR A 47 16.84 44.00 22.47
C THR A 47 16.22 44.11 21.09
N ALA A 48 16.64 45.10 20.30
CA ALA A 48 16.22 45.24 18.90
C ALA A 48 16.67 44.04 18.05
N ALA A 49 17.91 43.60 18.19
CA ALA A 49 18.42 42.42 17.48
C ALA A 49 17.63 41.14 17.85
N GLY A 50 17.29 40.95 19.13
CA GLY A 50 16.51 39.79 19.59
C GLY A 50 15.07 39.77 19.04
N VAL A 51 14.38 40.91 19.01
CA VAL A 51 13.02 41.03 18.47
C VAL A 51 13.01 40.81 16.96
N VAL A 52 13.98 41.39 16.25
CA VAL A 52 14.12 41.25 14.79
C VAL A 52 14.49 39.80 14.43
N ALA A 53 15.42 39.18 15.16
CA ALA A 53 15.77 37.78 14.95
C ALA A 53 14.58 36.84 15.19
N ALA A 54 13.75 37.12 16.21
CA ALA A 54 12.56 36.30 16.49
C ALA A 54 11.47 36.46 15.42
N GLY A 55 11.24 37.68 14.91
CA GLY A 55 10.23 37.94 13.88
C GLY A 55 10.71 37.60 12.48
N GLU A 56 11.77 38.27 12.02
CA GLU A 56 12.29 38.14 10.66
C GLU A 56 13.06 36.86 10.44
N GLY A 57 13.80 36.39 11.45
CA GLY A 57 14.47 35.09 11.37
C GLY A 57 13.46 33.96 11.20
N LEU A 58 12.32 34.02 11.90
CA LEU A 58 11.22 33.08 11.70
C LEU A 58 10.63 33.17 10.30
N THR A 59 10.33 34.38 9.80
CA THR A 59 9.82 34.55 8.43
C THR A 59 10.80 34.03 7.38
N LEU A 60 12.10 34.29 7.54
CA LEU A 60 13.14 33.78 6.66
C LEU A 60 13.21 32.26 6.70
N ILE A 61 13.19 31.64 7.88
CA ILE A 61 13.18 30.18 8.02
C ILE A 61 11.95 29.59 7.33
N LEU A 62 10.76 30.16 7.54
CA LEU A 62 9.53 29.68 6.90
C LEU A 62 9.57 29.86 5.37
N ALA A 63 10.15 30.96 4.88
CA ALA A 63 10.35 31.19 3.45
C ALA A 63 11.32 30.17 2.83
N LEU A 64 12.43 29.84 3.51
CA LEU A 64 13.38 28.82 3.08
C LEU A 64 12.76 27.42 3.09
N ILE A 65 11.94 27.10 4.10
CA ILE A 65 11.17 25.84 4.15
C ILE A 65 10.20 25.77 2.97
N MET A 66 9.45 26.85 2.70
CA MET A 66 8.53 26.91 1.57
C MET A 66 9.28 26.72 0.24
N LEU A 67 10.41 27.41 0.06
CA LEU A 67 11.23 27.33 -1.14
C LEU A 67 11.78 25.93 -1.35
N GLY A 68 12.40 25.35 -0.32
CA GLY A 68 12.96 24.00 -0.36
C GLY A 68 11.90 22.94 -0.69
N ARG A 69 10.72 23.01 -0.05
CA ARG A 69 9.61 22.10 -0.38
C ARG A 69 9.11 22.27 -1.80
N THR A 70 9.03 23.51 -2.27
CA THR A 70 8.61 23.79 -3.65
C THR A 70 9.59 23.20 -4.65
N MET A 71 10.90 23.36 -4.43
CA MET A 71 11.97 22.77 -5.23
C MET A 71 11.94 21.23 -5.23
N LEU A 72 11.51 20.61 -4.13
CA LEU A 72 11.28 19.16 -4.03
C LEU A 72 9.96 18.70 -4.65
N ASN A 73 9.24 19.58 -5.36
CA ASN A 73 7.89 19.34 -5.88
C ASN A 73 6.91 18.84 -4.80
N GLN A 74 6.98 19.41 -3.60
CA GLN A 74 6.09 19.11 -2.49
C GLN A 74 5.15 20.28 -2.23
N SER A 75 3.92 19.97 -1.85
CA SER A 75 2.99 21.01 -1.41
C SER A 75 3.52 21.74 -0.17
N SER A 76 3.37 23.07 -0.15
CA SER A 76 3.72 23.87 1.02
C SER A 76 2.59 23.77 2.06
N PRO A 77 2.87 23.41 3.32
CA PRO A 77 1.86 23.35 4.36
C PRO A 77 1.23 24.73 4.58
N THR A 78 -0.08 24.77 4.76
CA THR A 78 -0.82 26.03 4.99
C THR A 78 -0.31 26.79 6.21
N VAL A 79 0.19 26.07 7.22
CA VAL A 79 0.79 26.63 8.43
C VAL A 79 2.06 27.43 8.12
N VAL A 80 2.93 26.93 7.23
CA VAL A 80 4.16 27.64 6.83
C VAL A 80 3.81 28.96 6.14
N ARG A 81 2.85 28.91 5.22
CA ARG A 81 2.38 30.09 4.49
C ARG A 81 1.68 31.09 5.40
N GLY A 82 0.83 30.61 6.32
CA GLY A 82 0.19 31.45 7.32
C GLY A 82 1.21 32.13 8.24
N GLY A 83 2.22 31.38 8.71
CA GLY A 83 3.29 31.90 9.55
C GLY A 83 4.13 32.98 8.88
N MET A 84 4.43 32.83 7.58
CA MET A 84 5.16 33.84 6.79
C MET A 84 4.45 35.20 6.71
N TRP A 85 3.12 35.21 6.80
CA TRP A 85 2.32 36.45 6.81
C TRP A 85 2.07 36.96 8.22
N LEU A 86 1.88 36.06 9.19
CA LEU A 86 1.54 36.43 10.56
C LEU A 86 2.64 37.28 11.21
N ALA A 87 3.91 36.86 11.10
CA ALA A 87 5.01 37.57 11.75
C ALA A 87 5.17 39.01 11.24
N PRO A 88 5.19 39.27 9.91
CA PRO A 88 5.28 40.64 9.39
C PRO A 88 4.01 41.47 9.63
N LEU A 89 2.83 40.85 9.64
CA LEU A 89 1.60 41.54 10.05
C LEU A 89 1.66 42.01 11.50
N SER A 90 2.12 41.15 12.41
CA SER A 90 2.31 41.53 13.82
C SER A 90 3.33 42.66 13.96
N ALA A 91 4.47 42.59 13.24
CA ALA A 91 5.46 43.66 13.23
C ALA A 91 4.89 44.98 12.67
N SER A 92 4.05 44.90 11.63
CA SER A 92 3.38 46.06 11.04
C SER A 92 2.43 46.73 12.03
N CYS A 93 1.65 45.95 12.78
CA CYS A 93 0.78 46.47 13.84
C CYS A 93 1.57 47.16 14.95
N ILE A 94 2.67 46.54 15.42
CA ILE A 94 3.55 47.15 16.41
C ILE A 94 4.14 48.45 15.87
N GLY A 95 4.62 48.45 14.63
CA GLY A 95 5.14 49.62 13.93
C GLY A 95 4.17 50.79 13.90
N VAL A 96 2.88 50.54 13.63
CA VAL A 96 1.85 51.58 13.68
C VAL A 96 1.68 52.15 15.09
N THR A 97 1.74 51.32 16.12
CA THR A 97 1.51 51.77 17.51
C THR A 97 2.65 52.60 18.10
N ILE A 98 3.87 52.43 17.59
CA ILE A 98 5.06 53.14 18.09
C ILE A 98 5.39 54.40 17.28
N ALA A 99 4.73 54.60 16.13
CA ALA A 99 4.99 55.73 15.26
C ALA A 99 4.45 57.05 15.86
N SER A 100 5.20 58.13 15.64
CA SER A 100 4.90 59.45 16.20
C SER A 100 3.92 60.25 15.32
N ASP A 101 3.88 59.93 14.02
CA ASP A 101 3.00 60.59 13.05
C ASP A 101 2.49 59.62 11.97
N ALA A 102 1.52 60.07 11.18
CA ALA A 102 0.86 59.25 10.15
C ALA A 102 1.80 58.82 9.01
N ARG A 103 2.84 59.60 8.69
CA ARG A 103 3.82 59.25 7.65
C ARG A 103 4.76 58.16 8.17
N GLU A 104 5.25 58.30 9.40
CA GLU A 104 6.07 57.30 10.07
C GLU A 104 5.29 55.98 10.24
N ALA A 105 4.03 56.06 10.65
CA ALA A 105 3.15 54.90 10.80
C ALA A 105 2.97 54.13 9.49
N ALA A 106 2.79 54.84 8.37
CA ALA A 106 2.67 54.22 7.05
C ALA A 106 3.96 53.49 6.64
N VAL A 107 5.13 54.08 6.88
CA VAL A 107 6.43 53.46 6.57
C VAL A 107 6.65 52.22 7.45
N TYR A 108 6.39 52.33 8.76
CA TYR A 108 6.56 51.21 9.70
C TYR A 108 5.55 50.07 9.45
N ALA A 109 4.36 50.37 8.92
CA ALA A 109 3.38 49.35 8.55
C ALA A 109 3.75 48.60 7.26
N VAL A 110 4.33 49.29 6.27
CA VAL A 110 4.60 48.68 4.96
C VAL A 110 5.92 47.91 4.95
N THR A 111 6.92 48.36 5.70
CA THR A 111 8.28 47.82 5.66
C THR A 111 8.34 46.31 5.92
N PRO A 112 7.69 45.76 6.96
CA PRO A 112 7.72 44.31 7.21
C PRO A 112 7.02 43.50 6.10
N LEU A 113 5.95 44.04 5.51
CA LEU A 113 5.16 43.36 4.48
C LEU A 113 5.93 43.16 3.17
N ALA A 114 6.91 44.03 2.88
CA ALA A 114 7.77 43.90 1.70
C ALA A 114 8.52 42.55 1.69
N MET A 115 8.90 42.04 2.86
CA MET A 115 9.60 40.75 3.00
C MET A 115 8.67 39.56 2.69
N SER A 116 7.43 39.57 3.19
CA SER A 116 6.43 38.54 2.84
C SER A 116 6.13 38.55 1.34
N GLY A 117 6.01 39.74 0.76
CA GLY A 117 5.81 39.90 -0.68
C GLY A 117 6.98 39.33 -1.50
N ALA A 118 8.22 39.62 -1.10
CA ALA A 118 9.41 39.09 -1.75
C ALA A 118 9.51 37.56 -1.60
N ALA A 119 9.22 37.01 -0.42
CA ALA A 119 9.24 35.57 -0.16
C ALA A 119 8.16 34.82 -0.98
N GLU A 120 6.93 35.34 -1.04
CA GLU A 120 5.86 34.79 -1.87
C GLU A 120 6.20 34.89 -3.38
N GLY A 121 6.81 35.99 -3.80
CA GLY A 121 7.32 36.14 -5.17
C GLY A 121 8.38 35.10 -5.53
N LEU A 122 9.34 34.86 -4.64
CA LEU A 122 10.36 33.82 -4.82
C LEU A 122 9.73 32.42 -4.85
N GLY A 123 8.77 32.16 -3.95
CA GLY A 123 7.99 30.92 -3.96
C GLY A 123 7.22 30.71 -5.26
N PHE A 124 6.68 31.78 -5.85
CA PHE A 124 6.02 31.74 -7.14
C PHE A 124 6.98 31.40 -8.27
N ILE A 125 8.12 32.08 -8.37
CA ILE A 125 9.18 31.79 -9.37
C ILE A 125 9.63 30.34 -9.26
N ALA A 126 9.92 29.90 -8.03
CA ALA A 126 10.31 28.53 -7.74
C ALA A 126 9.28 27.50 -8.22
N ARG A 127 8.00 27.74 -7.92
CA ARG A 127 6.90 26.89 -8.37
C ARG A 127 6.79 26.88 -9.89
N SER A 128 6.86 28.04 -10.55
CA SER A 128 6.80 28.12 -12.01
C SER A 128 7.91 27.31 -12.68
N ILE A 129 9.13 27.33 -12.14
CA ILE A 129 10.24 26.52 -12.64
C ILE A 129 9.94 25.03 -12.48
N VAL A 130 9.52 24.60 -11.28
CA VAL A 130 9.24 23.19 -11.01
C VAL A 130 8.10 22.67 -11.86
N VAL A 131 7.00 23.41 -11.96
CA VAL A 131 5.85 23.05 -12.82
C VAL A 131 6.26 23.00 -14.30
N TYR A 132 7.07 23.95 -14.77
CA TYR A 132 7.53 23.95 -16.15
C TYR A 132 8.43 22.75 -16.47
N THR A 133 9.37 22.44 -15.57
CA THR A 133 10.38 21.39 -15.79
C THR A 133 9.82 19.98 -15.59
N THR A 134 8.97 19.79 -14.57
CA THR A 134 8.39 18.48 -14.22
C THR A 134 7.05 18.22 -14.92
N GLY A 135 6.36 19.26 -15.39
CA GLY A 135 5.00 19.16 -15.90
C GLY A 135 3.91 19.02 -14.83
N VAL A 136 4.30 18.94 -13.55
CA VAL A 136 3.40 18.60 -12.45
C VAL A 136 3.37 19.73 -11.43
N ASP A 137 2.16 20.10 -11.00
CA ASP A 137 1.97 21.07 -9.92
C ASP A 137 1.45 20.37 -8.66
N ALA A 138 2.36 20.10 -7.71
CA ALA A 138 2.04 19.40 -6.46
C ALA A 138 0.94 20.09 -5.62
N GLU A 139 0.80 21.41 -5.74
CA GLU A 139 -0.22 22.16 -5.01
C GLU A 139 -1.60 21.97 -5.66
N VAL A 140 -1.67 21.93 -6.99
CA VAL A 140 -2.90 21.58 -7.72
C VAL A 140 -3.27 20.12 -7.45
N MET A 141 -2.31 19.19 -7.53
CA MET A 141 -2.54 17.78 -7.24
C MET A 141 -3.11 17.57 -5.83
N ARG A 142 -2.55 18.23 -4.81
CA ARG A 142 -3.07 18.17 -3.44
C ARG A 142 -4.52 18.63 -3.36
N ARG A 143 -4.86 19.77 -3.98
CA ARG A 143 -6.23 20.31 -3.96
C ARG A 143 -7.22 19.41 -4.69
N ASN A 144 -6.79 18.81 -5.80
CA ASN A 144 -7.61 17.86 -6.55
C ASN A 144 -7.84 16.58 -5.75
N ALA A 145 -6.80 16.05 -5.10
CA ALA A 145 -6.91 14.89 -4.23
C ALA A 145 -7.85 15.15 -3.04
N ASP A 146 -7.74 16.31 -2.39
CA ASP A 146 -8.63 16.69 -1.30
C ASP A 146 -10.08 16.87 -1.80
N SER A 147 -10.27 17.52 -2.94
CA SER A 147 -11.59 17.67 -3.57
C SER A 147 -12.22 16.31 -3.92
N ALA A 148 -11.44 15.38 -4.49
CA ALA A 148 -11.89 14.02 -4.80
C ALA A 148 -12.29 13.25 -3.53
N ARG A 149 -11.49 13.35 -2.46
CA ARG A 149 -11.81 12.76 -1.15
C ARG A 149 -13.12 13.34 -0.59
N GLN A 150 -13.28 14.65 -0.64
CA GLN A 150 -14.49 15.31 -0.17
C GLN A 150 -15.72 14.94 -1.02
N LEU A 151 -15.57 14.78 -2.33
CA LEU A 151 -16.65 14.30 -3.19
C LEU A 151 -17.10 12.89 -2.82
N ALA A 152 -16.14 11.97 -2.67
CA ALA A 152 -16.43 10.59 -2.28
C ALA A 152 -17.14 10.54 -0.92
N PHE A 153 -16.66 11.33 0.05
CA PHE A 153 -17.30 11.46 1.36
C PHE A 153 -18.73 12.00 1.25
N ASN A 154 -18.94 13.13 0.56
CA ASN A 154 -20.28 13.71 0.42
C ASN A 154 -21.22 12.82 -0.40
N ARG A 155 -20.72 12.03 -1.35
CA ARG A 155 -21.50 11.02 -2.06
C ARG A 155 -21.96 9.90 -1.13
N ALA A 156 -21.05 9.35 -0.33
CA ALA A 156 -21.38 8.32 0.66
C ALA A 156 -22.40 8.83 1.70
N VAL A 157 -22.25 10.07 2.18
CA VAL A 157 -23.20 10.69 3.11
C VAL A 157 -24.56 10.93 2.44
N ALA A 158 -24.59 11.35 1.18
CA ALA A 158 -25.83 11.54 0.44
C ALA A 158 -26.63 10.24 0.30
N ASP A 159 -25.94 9.12 0.10
CA ASP A 159 -26.57 7.82 -0.19
C ASP A 159 -26.96 7.05 1.09
N GLY A 160 -26.15 7.14 2.16
CA GLY A 160 -26.28 6.26 3.32
C GLY A 160 -26.58 6.93 4.67
N HIS A 161 -26.57 8.27 4.78
CA HIS A 161 -26.68 8.90 6.11
C HIS A 161 -28.14 8.86 6.62
N PRO A 162 -28.42 8.43 7.87
CA PRO A 162 -29.80 8.28 8.38
C PRO A 162 -30.59 9.60 8.43
N ASP A 163 -29.92 10.70 8.75
CA ASP A 163 -30.52 12.04 8.74
C ASP A 163 -30.68 12.63 7.32
N LYS A 164 -31.93 12.84 6.90
CA LYS A 164 -32.32 13.44 5.62
C LYS A 164 -31.82 14.87 5.43
N ARG A 165 -31.63 15.65 6.50
CA ARG A 165 -31.04 16.99 6.40
C ARG A 165 -29.58 16.88 5.98
N LYS A 166 -28.81 16.01 6.63
CA LYS A 166 -27.40 15.76 6.28
C LYS A 166 -27.26 15.20 4.86
N GLN A 167 -28.15 14.31 4.40
CA GLN A 167 -28.19 13.86 3.00
C GLN A 167 -28.33 15.06 2.04
N LYS A 168 -29.33 15.93 2.24
CA LYS A 168 -29.56 17.11 1.39
C LYS A 168 -28.38 18.10 1.42
N TRP A 169 -27.78 18.31 2.59
CA TRP A 169 -26.59 19.15 2.73
C TRP A 169 -25.39 18.56 1.98
N ALA A 170 -25.18 17.25 2.06
CA ALA A 170 -24.12 16.56 1.37
C ALA A 170 -24.29 16.64 -0.16
N VAL A 171 -25.51 16.49 -0.69
CA VAL A 171 -25.81 16.72 -2.11
C VAL A 171 -25.44 18.13 -2.55
N ARG A 172 -25.84 19.15 -1.78
CA ARG A 172 -25.50 20.56 -2.10
C ARG A 172 -23.99 20.81 -2.04
N ARG A 173 -23.29 20.17 -1.11
CA ARG A 173 -21.83 20.29 -0.95
C ARG A 173 -21.09 19.56 -2.06
N TYR A 174 -21.56 18.38 -2.45
CA TYR A 174 -21.10 17.62 -3.60
C TYR A 174 -21.16 18.46 -4.88
N TRP A 175 -22.30 19.06 -5.20
CA TRP A 175 -22.43 19.90 -6.40
C TRP A 175 -21.53 21.15 -6.37
N ARG A 176 -21.34 21.77 -5.20
CA ARG A 176 -20.40 22.89 -5.03
C ARG A 176 -18.95 22.47 -5.24
N LEU A 177 -18.56 21.31 -4.72
CA LEU A 177 -17.22 20.75 -4.90
C LEU A 177 -16.99 20.32 -6.35
N ALA A 178 -17.98 19.69 -6.99
CA ALA A 178 -17.90 19.20 -8.36
C ALA A 178 -17.55 20.32 -9.36
N ARG A 179 -17.99 21.56 -9.10
CA ARG A 179 -17.64 22.74 -9.90
C ARG A 179 -16.13 23.02 -9.95
N HIS A 180 -15.36 22.59 -8.95
CA HIS A 180 -13.94 22.90 -8.80
C HIS A 180 -13.02 21.72 -9.12
N VAL A 181 -13.59 20.55 -9.45
CA VAL A 181 -12.80 19.36 -9.77
C VAL A 181 -12.06 19.57 -11.08
N GLY A 182 -10.76 19.29 -11.07
CA GLY A 182 -9.93 19.38 -12.27
C GLY A 182 -9.54 20.81 -12.68
N VAL A 183 -9.89 21.82 -11.88
CA VAL A 183 -9.49 23.20 -12.18
C VAL A 183 -7.97 23.34 -12.06
N GLY A 184 -7.32 23.70 -13.16
CA GLY A 184 -5.87 23.85 -13.24
C GLY A 184 -5.11 22.53 -13.46
N ASP A 185 -5.81 21.43 -13.67
CA ASP A 185 -5.22 20.12 -13.98
C ASP A 185 -5.12 19.95 -15.50
N THR A 186 -3.97 20.30 -16.04
CA THR A 186 -3.72 20.21 -17.49
C THR A 186 -3.70 18.77 -17.99
N GLU A 187 -3.28 17.81 -17.16
CA GLU A 187 -3.27 16.38 -17.52
C GLU A 187 -4.69 15.83 -17.57
N LEU A 188 -5.52 16.13 -16.58
CA LEU A 188 -6.93 15.72 -16.58
C LEU A 188 -7.67 16.34 -17.76
N GLY A 189 -7.42 17.62 -18.08
CA GLY A 189 -8.00 18.29 -19.25
C GLY A 189 -7.63 17.58 -20.56
N ALA A 190 -6.34 17.27 -20.75
CA ALA A 190 -5.88 16.53 -21.92
C ALA A 190 -6.49 15.11 -21.98
N GLY A 191 -6.49 14.39 -20.85
CA GLY A 191 -7.06 13.05 -20.77
C GLY A 191 -8.57 13.01 -21.03
N LEU A 192 -9.33 14.01 -20.59
CA LEU A 192 -10.76 14.12 -20.90
C LEU A 192 -11.02 14.33 -22.39
N VAL A 193 -10.20 15.14 -23.06
CA VAL A 193 -10.28 15.34 -24.52
C VAL A 193 -9.95 14.03 -25.24
N ASP A 194 -8.93 13.29 -24.79
CA ASP A 194 -8.59 12.00 -25.37
C ASP A 194 -9.72 10.97 -25.21
N VAL A 195 -10.31 10.87 -24.02
CA VAL A 195 -11.47 10.00 -23.77
C VAL A 195 -12.66 10.41 -24.65
N GLN A 196 -12.92 11.71 -24.79
CA GLN A 196 -13.97 12.18 -25.69
C GLN A 196 -13.67 11.84 -27.15
N ARG A 197 -12.42 12.00 -27.60
CA ARG A 197 -12.01 11.65 -28.96
C ARG A 197 -12.19 10.16 -29.25
N VAL A 198 -11.86 9.29 -28.28
CA VAL A 198 -12.11 7.85 -28.37
C VAL A 198 -13.60 7.57 -28.49
N ARG A 199 -14.43 8.12 -27.60
CA ARG A 199 -15.89 7.91 -27.62
C ARG A 199 -16.55 8.44 -28.89
N VAL A 200 -16.08 9.58 -29.41
CA VAL A 200 -16.56 10.13 -30.69
C VAL A 200 -16.18 9.21 -31.85
N ARG A 201 -14.97 8.65 -31.84
CA ARG A 201 -14.52 7.69 -32.86
C ARG A 201 -15.33 6.39 -32.81
N GLU A 202 -15.56 5.84 -31.62
CA GLU A 202 -16.40 4.65 -31.41
C GLU A 202 -17.84 4.90 -31.86
N GLY A 203 -18.42 6.06 -31.52
CA GLY A 203 -19.76 6.45 -31.97
C GLY A 203 -19.85 6.63 -33.48
N ALA A 204 -18.82 7.22 -34.11
CA ALA A 204 -18.75 7.38 -35.55
C ALA A 204 -18.61 6.04 -36.28
N ASP A 205 -17.78 5.13 -35.76
CA ASP A 205 -17.62 3.78 -36.30
C ASP A 205 -18.93 2.97 -36.22
N ALA A 206 -19.63 3.04 -35.08
CA ALA A 206 -20.94 2.42 -34.91
C ALA A 206 -22.00 2.98 -35.89
N ALA A 207 -21.99 4.29 -36.14
CA ALA A 207 -22.88 4.93 -37.10
C ALA A 207 -22.56 4.50 -38.55
N LEU A 208 -21.28 4.44 -38.92
CA LEU A 208 -20.85 3.98 -40.24
C LEU A 208 -21.20 2.50 -40.48
N ALA A 209 -20.97 1.65 -39.49
CA ALA A 209 -21.38 0.24 -39.54
C ALA A 209 -22.89 0.12 -39.78
N SER A 210 -23.71 0.92 -39.08
CA SER A 210 -25.15 0.97 -39.28
C SER A 210 -25.55 1.44 -40.69
N MET A 211 -24.81 2.36 -41.31
CA MET A 211 -25.10 2.87 -42.66
C MET A 211 -24.74 1.88 -43.77
N TYR A 212 -23.67 1.11 -43.61
CA TYR A 212 -23.20 0.15 -44.61
C TYR A 212 -23.83 -1.24 -44.50
N GLY A 213 -24.83 -1.43 -43.62
CA GLY A 213 -25.55 -2.69 -43.47
C GLY A 213 -24.72 -3.83 -42.87
N THR A 214 -23.44 -3.59 -42.57
CA THR A 214 -22.66 -4.40 -41.65
C THR A 214 -23.23 -4.16 -40.27
N ALA A 215 -24.12 -5.04 -39.80
CA ALA A 215 -24.55 -5.03 -38.40
C ALA A 215 -23.28 -4.86 -37.55
N PRO A 216 -23.16 -3.80 -36.74
CA PRO A 216 -22.02 -3.68 -35.85
C PRO A 216 -22.01 -4.99 -35.06
N ALA A 217 -20.88 -5.70 -35.05
CA ALA A 217 -20.71 -6.82 -34.15
C ALA A 217 -21.17 -6.30 -32.80
N ALA A 218 -22.28 -6.83 -32.30
CA ALA A 218 -22.87 -6.36 -31.07
C ALA A 218 -21.80 -6.59 -30.01
N THR A 219 -21.01 -5.56 -29.73
CA THR A 219 -20.25 -5.47 -28.51
C THR A 219 -21.35 -5.47 -27.49
N VAL A 220 -21.53 -6.65 -26.88
CA VAL A 220 -22.48 -6.89 -25.81
C VAL A 220 -22.42 -5.63 -24.96
N ALA A 221 -23.50 -4.86 -24.99
CA ALA A 221 -23.67 -3.77 -24.06
C ALA A 221 -23.66 -4.44 -22.70
N GLN A 222 -22.47 -4.54 -22.10
CA GLN A 222 -22.30 -4.88 -20.71
C GLN A 222 -23.13 -3.83 -20.01
N LYS A 223 -24.30 -4.28 -19.55
CA LYS A 223 -25.11 -3.64 -18.55
C LYS A 223 -24.11 -3.21 -17.49
N THR A 224 -23.79 -1.92 -17.46
CA THR A 224 -22.84 -1.35 -16.53
C THR A 224 -23.55 -1.37 -15.18
N THR A 225 -23.59 -2.54 -14.55
CA THR A 225 -23.41 -2.61 -13.11
C THR A 225 -22.16 -1.79 -12.87
N VAL A 226 -22.33 -0.63 -12.23
CA VAL A 226 -21.25 0.30 -11.88
C VAL A 226 -20.06 -0.53 -11.46
N ASP A 227 -19.06 -0.62 -12.35
CA ASP A 227 -17.92 -1.47 -12.13
C ASP A 227 -17.20 -0.83 -10.94
N ARG A 228 -17.15 -1.58 -9.85
CA ARG A 228 -16.46 -1.16 -8.64
C ARG A 228 -15.03 -0.96 -9.10
N SER A 229 -14.56 0.30 -9.13
CA SER A 229 -13.21 0.69 -9.58
C SER A 229 -12.23 -0.43 -9.25
N ALA A 230 -11.66 -1.08 -10.27
CA ALA A 230 -10.80 -2.23 -10.09
C ALA A 230 -9.85 -1.95 -8.93
N SER A 231 -9.90 -2.81 -7.91
CA SER A 231 -9.09 -2.66 -6.72
C SER A 231 -7.62 -2.58 -7.11
N ALA A 232 -6.80 -1.88 -6.32
CA ALA A 232 -5.36 -1.80 -6.59
C ALA A 232 -4.74 -3.20 -6.79
N THR A 233 -5.25 -4.21 -6.07
CA THR A 233 -4.88 -5.62 -6.23
C THR A 233 -5.24 -6.21 -7.60
N GLU A 234 -6.40 -5.87 -8.16
CA GLU A 234 -6.79 -6.34 -9.51
C GLU A 234 -5.95 -5.69 -10.60
N ILE A 235 -5.64 -4.40 -10.46
CA ILE A 235 -4.77 -3.69 -11.40
C ILE A 235 -3.36 -4.28 -11.34
N LEU A 236 -2.82 -4.50 -10.14
CA LEU A 236 -1.49 -5.12 -9.96
C LEU A 236 -1.47 -6.55 -10.50
N ARG A 237 -2.51 -7.35 -10.26
CA ARG A 237 -2.63 -8.71 -10.80
C ARG A 237 -2.62 -8.71 -12.32
N ALA A 238 -3.37 -7.81 -12.97
CA ALA A 238 -3.36 -7.69 -14.44
C ALA A 238 -1.97 -7.30 -14.96
N ARG A 239 -1.29 -6.36 -14.29
CA ARG A 239 0.07 -5.93 -14.66
C ARG A 239 1.10 -7.03 -14.49
N PHE A 240 1.04 -7.79 -13.40
CA PHE A 240 1.95 -8.91 -13.16
C PHE A 240 1.67 -10.09 -14.08
N ALA A 241 0.43 -10.29 -14.53
CA ALA A 241 0.07 -11.35 -15.49
C ALA A 241 0.67 -11.12 -16.89
N GLU A 242 0.89 -9.85 -17.28
CA GLU A 242 1.54 -9.48 -18.55
C GLU A 242 3.07 -9.43 -18.45
N MET A 243 3.62 -9.52 -17.23
CA MET A 243 5.07 -9.38 -16.96
C MET A 243 5.76 -10.74 -17.01
N ASP A 244 7.00 -10.77 -17.49
CA ASP A 244 7.83 -11.97 -17.40
C ASP A 244 8.05 -12.34 -15.91
N PRO A 245 7.89 -13.62 -15.52
CA PRO A 245 8.04 -14.04 -14.13
C PRO A 245 9.39 -13.66 -13.51
N ALA A 246 10.49 -13.67 -14.27
CA ALA A 246 11.81 -13.28 -13.76
C ALA A 246 11.87 -11.77 -13.46
N ASP A 247 11.23 -10.94 -14.27
CA ASP A 247 11.14 -9.50 -14.04
C ASP A 247 10.23 -9.18 -12.85
N ALA A 248 9.13 -9.91 -12.69
CA ALA A 248 8.28 -9.82 -11.51
C ALA A 248 9.04 -10.17 -10.22
N ILE A 249 9.91 -11.19 -10.28
CA ILE A 249 10.78 -11.58 -9.17
C ILE A 249 11.80 -10.48 -8.83
N ARG A 250 12.47 -9.91 -9.83
CA ARG A 250 13.43 -8.80 -9.63
C ARG A 250 12.74 -7.56 -9.05
N LEU A 251 11.57 -7.20 -9.58
CA LEU A 251 10.78 -6.09 -9.10
C LEU A 251 10.34 -6.28 -7.64
N ALA A 252 9.90 -7.50 -7.27
CA ALA A 252 9.54 -7.83 -5.90
C ALA A 252 10.75 -7.77 -4.96
N ARG A 253 11.94 -8.20 -5.44
CA ARG A 253 13.20 -8.11 -4.69
C ARG A 253 13.65 -6.66 -4.48
N ASP A 254 13.52 -5.81 -5.48
CA ASP A 254 13.86 -4.38 -5.36
C ASP A 254 12.93 -3.66 -4.36
N ALA A 255 11.66 -4.03 -4.34
CA ALA A 255 10.68 -3.50 -3.39
C ALA A 255 10.92 -4.01 -1.96
N ARG A 256 11.43 -5.23 -1.79
CA ARG A 256 11.75 -5.84 -0.49
C ARG A 256 13.10 -6.56 -0.53
N PRO A 257 14.22 -5.82 -0.40
CA PRO A 257 15.56 -6.37 -0.51
C PRO A 257 15.94 -7.31 0.64
N ASP A 258 15.21 -7.30 1.76
CA ASP A 258 15.49 -8.16 2.90
C ASP A 258 14.61 -9.42 2.96
N ALA A 259 13.60 -9.53 2.08
CA ALA A 259 12.68 -10.66 2.10
C ALA A 259 13.35 -11.95 1.59
N PRO A 260 13.21 -13.09 2.29
CA PRO A 260 13.72 -14.37 1.82
C PRO A 260 12.91 -14.88 0.60
N PRO A 261 13.49 -15.76 -0.24
CA PRO A 261 12.84 -16.25 -1.47
C PRO A 261 11.45 -16.85 -1.26
N THR A 262 11.20 -17.50 -0.12
CA THR A 262 9.89 -18.07 0.26
C THR A 262 8.82 -17.00 0.45
N GLU A 263 9.18 -15.86 1.03
CA GLU A 263 8.25 -14.75 1.27
C GLU A 263 7.97 -13.99 -0.02
N LEU A 264 8.96 -13.84 -0.89
CA LEU A 264 8.78 -13.27 -2.23
C LEU A 264 7.87 -14.15 -3.09
N ALA A 265 8.04 -15.47 -3.05
CA ALA A 265 7.16 -16.41 -3.75
C ALA A 265 5.70 -16.29 -3.28
N SER A 266 5.45 -16.24 -1.97
CA SER A 266 4.08 -16.14 -1.44
C SER A 266 3.41 -14.81 -1.80
N MET A 267 4.17 -13.71 -1.82
CA MET A 267 3.69 -12.41 -2.28
C MET A 267 3.31 -12.45 -3.77
N LEU A 268 4.18 -13.00 -4.62
CA LEU A 268 3.94 -13.08 -6.07
C LEU A 268 2.73 -13.97 -6.43
N VAL A 269 2.54 -15.08 -5.72
CA VAL A 269 1.36 -15.94 -5.88
C VAL A 269 0.06 -15.18 -5.56
N THR A 270 0.08 -14.27 -4.57
CA THR A 270 -1.09 -13.44 -4.23
C THR A 270 -1.51 -12.52 -5.40
N TYR A 271 -0.54 -12.10 -6.20
CA TYR A 271 -0.73 -11.30 -7.41
C TYR A 271 -0.88 -12.13 -8.68
N GLY A 272 -1.05 -13.46 -8.56
CA GLY A 272 -1.34 -14.34 -9.69
C GLY A 272 -0.11 -14.76 -10.50
N VAL A 273 1.10 -14.57 -9.99
CA VAL A 273 2.34 -15.05 -10.61
C VAL A 273 2.70 -16.40 -9.98
N PRO A 274 2.55 -17.53 -10.69
CA PRO A 274 2.80 -18.86 -10.13
C PRO A 274 4.30 -19.16 -10.09
N VAL A 275 4.97 -18.78 -8.99
CA VAL A 275 6.40 -19.05 -8.74
C VAL A 275 6.59 -19.70 -7.37
N ASP A 276 7.53 -20.65 -7.28
CA ASP A 276 7.94 -21.26 -6.01
C ASP A 276 9.25 -20.63 -5.48
N ALA A 277 9.58 -20.95 -4.23
CA ALA A 277 10.77 -20.39 -3.57
C ALA A 277 12.08 -20.76 -4.26
N VAL A 278 12.14 -21.91 -4.93
CA VAL A 278 13.34 -22.37 -5.65
C VAL A 278 13.51 -21.57 -6.94
N ALA A 279 12.44 -21.35 -7.69
CA ALA A 279 12.44 -20.50 -8.87
C ALA A 279 12.88 -19.06 -8.53
N VAL A 280 12.37 -18.51 -7.42
CA VAL A 280 12.81 -17.19 -6.92
C VAL A 280 14.30 -17.20 -6.57
N ALA A 281 14.78 -18.19 -5.82
CA ALA A 281 16.18 -18.30 -5.44
C ALA A 281 17.11 -18.43 -6.66
N LEU A 282 16.70 -19.21 -7.67
CA LEU A 282 17.44 -19.39 -8.93
C LEU A 282 17.55 -18.07 -9.72
N VAL A 283 16.45 -17.34 -9.87
CA VAL A 283 16.44 -16.04 -10.57
C VAL A 283 17.29 -15.00 -9.85
N LEU A 284 17.31 -15.03 -8.52
CA LEU A 284 18.10 -14.12 -7.69
C LEU A 284 19.56 -14.57 -7.50
N GLY A 285 19.95 -15.73 -8.03
CA GLY A 285 21.28 -16.29 -7.85
C GLY A 285 21.62 -16.60 -6.38
N GLN A 286 20.62 -16.81 -5.53
CA GLN A 286 20.83 -17.16 -4.13
C GLN A 286 21.07 -18.65 -3.99
N GLN A 287 22.23 -19.01 -3.46
CA GLN A 287 22.55 -20.38 -3.09
C GLN A 287 21.83 -20.68 -1.76
N PRO A 288 21.06 -21.78 -1.66
CA PRO A 288 20.38 -22.13 -0.42
C PRO A 288 21.41 -22.32 0.71
N PRO A 289 21.10 -21.88 1.95
CA PRO A 289 22.00 -22.08 3.07
C PRO A 289 22.21 -23.58 3.28
N GLU A 290 23.47 -24.01 3.20
CA GLU A 290 23.87 -25.36 3.60
C GLU A 290 23.73 -25.46 5.12
N TYR A 291 22.99 -26.46 5.59
CA TYR A 291 22.89 -26.77 7.00
C TYR A 291 23.36 -28.19 7.23
N GLU A 292 24.26 -28.34 8.18
CA GLU A 292 24.74 -29.64 8.62
C GLU A 292 23.65 -30.26 9.49
N VAL A 293 22.95 -31.26 8.96
CA VAL A 293 21.95 -32.00 9.73
C VAL A 293 22.69 -32.95 10.66
N THR A 294 22.96 -32.49 11.88
CA THR A 294 23.38 -33.38 12.96
C THR A 294 22.18 -34.23 13.35
N ARG A 295 22.04 -35.39 12.72
CA ARG A 295 21.09 -36.40 13.16
C ARG A 295 21.75 -37.10 14.36
N PRO A 296 21.30 -36.91 15.61
CA PRO A 296 21.74 -37.80 16.69
C PRO A 296 21.39 -39.22 16.25
N ASP A 297 22.25 -40.20 16.57
CA ASP A 297 22.02 -41.61 16.23
C ASP A 297 20.61 -42.00 16.66
N ALA A 298 19.69 -41.97 15.70
CA ALA A 298 18.32 -42.32 15.93
C ALA A 298 18.36 -43.82 16.19
N ALA A 299 17.92 -44.25 17.38
CA ALA A 299 17.55 -45.64 17.58
C ALA A 299 16.71 -46.04 16.37
N VAL A 300 17.16 -47.08 15.67
CA VAL A 300 16.60 -47.57 14.40
C VAL A 300 15.08 -47.41 14.46
N ALA A 301 14.55 -46.42 13.72
CA ALA A 301 13.11 -46.26 13.63
C ALA A 301 12.56 -47.64 13.23
N PRO A 302 11.55 -48.18 13.93
CA PRO A 302 11.03 -49.50 13.63
C PRO A 302 10.66 -49.49 12.15
N GLN A 303 11.49 -50.15 11.35
CA GLN A 303 11.21 -50.32 9.94
C GLN A 303 9.85 -50.98 9.90
N VAL A 304 8.92 -50.37 9.18
CA VAL A 304 7.61 -50.96 8.94
C VAL A 304 7.88 -52.25 8.19
N ARG A 305 8.04 -53.34 8.92
CA ARG A 305 8.07 -54.69 8.36
C ARG A 305 6.78 -54.81 7.58
N GLU A 306 6.86 -55.30 6.35
CA GLU A 306 5.68 -55.83 5.66
C GLU A 306 4.98 -56.75 6.66
N LEU A 307 3.84 -56.29 7.18
CA LEU A 307 3.01 -57.10 8.07
C LEU A 307 2.61 -58.30 7.23
N ALA A 308 2.94 -59.51 7.70
CA ALA A 308 2.51 -60.74 7.04
C ALA A 308 1.00 -60.66 6.80
N ALA A 309 0.55 -61.09 5.62
CA ALA A 309 -0.87 -61.11 5.29
C ALA A 309 -1.62 -61.96 6.33
N LEU A 310 -2.26 -61.30 7.29
CA LEU A 310 -3.06 -61.97 8.30
C LEU A 310 -4.40 -62.35 7.66
N ASN A 311 -4.75 -63.62 7.77
CA ASN A 311 -6.12 -64.03 7.54
C ASN A 311 -7.03 -63.44 8.63
N LEU A 312 -8.35 -63.50 8.43
CA LEU A 312 -9.32 -62.91 9.35
C LEU A 312 -9.12 -63.38 10.81
N GLN A 313 -8.73 -64.65 11.00
CA GLN A 313 -8.47 -65.20 12.33
C GLN A 313 -7.24 -64.57 12.98
N GLY A 314 -6.14 -64.42 12.23
CA GLY A 314 -4.93 -63.74 12.72
C GLY A 314 -5.17 -62.27 13.05
N ALA A 315 -6.04 -61.58 12.30
CA ALA A 315 -6.41 -60.20 12.62
C ALA A 315 -7.20 -60.10 13.94
N ILE A 316 -8.10 -61.07 14.21
CA ILE A 316 -8.85 -61.13 15.47
C ILE A 316 -7.92 -61.43 16.66
N GLU A 317 -6.99 -62.37 16.50
CA GLU A 317 -6.02 -62.74 17.54
C GLU A 317 -5.02 -61.60 17.84
N GLU A 318 -4.58 -60.87 16.81
CA GLU A 318 -3.76 -59.66 16.97
C GLU A 318 -4.52 -58.56 17.74
N ALA A 319 -5.77 -58.28 17.34
CA ALA A 319 -6.59 -57.27 17.99
C ALA A 319 -6.90 -57.63 19.46
N ALA A 320 -7.17 -58.90 19.75
CA ALA A 320 -7.36 -59.38 21.12
C ALA A 320 -6.10 -59.25 21.96
N THR A 321 -4.93 -59.54 21.39
CA THR A 321 -3.64 -59.39 22.06
C THR A 321 -3.31 -57.92 22.33
N ALA A 322 -3.61 -57.03 21.38
CA ALA A 322 -3.37 -55.59 21.50
C ALA A 322 -4.28 -54.92 22.54
N LEU A 323 -5.52 -55.39 22.70
CA LEU A 323 -6.48 -54.85 23.67
C LEU A 323 -6.41 -55.52 25.06
N GLY A 324 -5.76 -56.68 25.16
CA GLY A 324 -5.59 -57.45 26.40
C GLY A 324 -6.72 -58.47 26.67
N GLU A 325 -6.47 -59.41 27.58
CA GLU A 325 -7.34 -60.58 27.85
C GLU A 325 -8.76 -60.25 28.33
N ALA A 326 -8.98 -59.03 28.84
CA ALA A 326 -10.27 -58.55 29.31
C ALA A 326 -11.13 -57.88 28.21
N ALA A 327 -10.62 -57.76 26.98
CA ALA A 327 -11.32 -57.09 25.89
C ALA A 327 -12.60 -57.82 25.48
N SER A 328 -13.72 -57.10 25.39
CA SER A 328 -14.96 -57.69 24.93
C SER A 328 -14.94 -57.93 23.41
N PRO A 329 -15.74 -58.88 22.88
CA PRO A 329 -15.86 -59.09 21.43
C PRO A 329 -16.28 -57.83 20.66
N ARG A 330 -16.99 -56.91 21.32
CA ARG A 330 -17.38 -55.62 20.75
C ARG A 330 -16.19 -54.67 20.63
N ASP A 331 -15.32 -54.60 21.64
CA ASP A 331 -14.12 -53.77 21.61
C ASP A 331 -13.16 -54.22 20.51
N ILE A 332 -13.06 -55.54 20.31
CA ILE A 332 -12.27 -56.14 19.23
C ILE A 332 -12.86 -55.80 17.86
N ALA A 333 -14.19 -55.87 17.70
CA ALA A 333 -14.86 -55.48 16.45
C ALA A 333 -14.58 -54.01 16.10
N GLU A 334 -14.70 -53.12 17.08
CA GLU A 334 -14.50 -51.69 16.89
C GLU A 334 -13.02 -51.37 16.58
N HIS A 335 -12.09 -52.09 17.19
CA HIS A 335 -10.67 -51.97 16.88
C HIS A 335 -10.34 -52.42 15.46
N LEU A 336 -10.93 -53.52 14.99
CA LEU A 336 -10.76 -54.02 13.62
C LEU A 336 -11.37 -53.08 12.59
N GLU A 337 -12.50 -52.46 12.89
CA GLU A 337 -13.12 -51.48 12.01
C GLU A 337 -12.24 -50.21 11.87
N ARG A 338 -11.77 -49.66 12.99
CA ARG A 338 -10.96 -48.43 12.97
C ARG A 338 -9.58 -48.64 12.34
N ASN A 339 -8.88 -49.72 12.69
CA ASN A 339 -7.47 -49.89 12.34
C ASN A 339 -7.24 -50.73 11.07
N ARG A 340 -8.18 -51.64 10.75
CA ARG A 340 -8.06 -52.55 9.60
C ARG A 340 -9.19 -52.40 8.59
N ARG A 341 -10.20 -51.55 8.85
CA ARG A 341 -11.41 -51.39 8.02
C ARG A 341 -12.14 -52.71 7.79
N LEU A 342 -12.09 -53.61 8.78
CA LEU A 342 -12.77 -54.91 8.74
C LEU A 342 -14.01 -54.89 9.63
N VAL A 343 -15.17 -55.09 9.02
CA VAL A 343 -16.45 -55.21 9.74
C VAL A 343 -16.68 -56.69 10.04
N VAL A 344 -16.50 -57.09 11.30
CA VAL A 344 -16.63 -58.48 11.75
C VAL A 344 -17.73 -58.56 12.81
N PRO A 345 -18.77 -59.39 12.63
CA PRO A 345 -19.82 -59.54 13.63
C PRO A 345 -19.29 -60.23 14.89
N GLU A 346 -19.77 -59.81 16.06
CA GLU A 346 -19.30 -60.30 17.38
C GLU A 346 -19.33 -61.83 17.52
N ASN A 347 -20.32 -62.49 16.90
CA ASN A 347 -20.44 -63.95 16.95
C ASN A 347 -19.23 -64.64 16.29
N HIS A 348 -18.68 -64.06 15.22
CA HIS A 348 -17.48 -64.60 14.55
C HIS A 348 -16.22 -64.38 15.39
N ILE A 349 -16.12 -63.24 16.08
CA ILE A 349 -15.02 -62.95 17.00
C ILE A 349 -15.02 -63.93 18.17
N ARG A 350 -16.17 -64.18 18.80
CA ARG A 350 -16.31 -65.17 19.89
C ARG A 350 -15.90 -66.57 19.44
N MET A 351 -16.31 -66.99 18.24
CA MET A 351 -15.91 -68.29 17.69
C MET A 351 -14.41 -68.37 17.42
N ALA A 352 -13.81 -67.31 16.87
CA ALA A 352 -12.37 -67.25 16.62
C ALA A 352 -11.56 -67.32 17.93
N LEU A 353 -11.94 -66.55 18.95
CA LEU A 353 -11.30 -66.58 20.26
C LEU A 353 -11.45 -67.94 20.96
N SER A 354 -12.63 -68.56 20.87
CA SER A 354 -12.84 -69.92 21.41
C SER A 354 -11.95 -70.97 20.74
N ARG A 355 -11.74 -70.85 19.42
CA ARG A 355 -10.83 -71.73 18.67
C ARG A 355 -9.36 -71.47 19.04
N ALA A 356 -8.98 -70.21 19.23
CA ALA A 356 -7.64 -69.83 19.65
C ALA A 356 -7.32 -70.37 21.06
N ALA A 357 -8.25 -70.24 22.01
CA ALA A 357 -8.10 -70.77 23.36
C ALA A 357 -7.89 -72.29 23.41
N LYS A 358 -8.60 -73.05 22.55
CA LYS A 358 -8.43 -74.51 22.43
C LYS A 358 -7.10 -74.92 21.80
N LYS A 359 -6.43 -74.03 21.07
CA LYS A 359 -5.16 -74.30 20.40
C LYS A 359 -3.94 -74.17 21.34
N VAL A 360 -4.14 -73.57 22.51
CA VAL A 360 -3.08 -73.31 23.52
C VAL A 360 -3.03 -74.42 24.59
N GLU A 361 -4.00 -75.33 24.65
CA GLU A 361 -3.86 -76.54 25.47
C GLU A 361 -2.77 -77.43 24.87
N PRO A 362 -1.65 -77.68 25.57
CA PRO A 362 -0.62 -78.59 25.09
C PRO A 362 -1.22 -79.98 24.96
N GLU A 363 -1.01 -80.64 23.81
CA GLU A 363 -1.29 -82.06 23.66
C GLU A 363 -0.68 -82.80 24.84
N THR A 364 -1.53 -83.43 25.66
CA THR A 364 -1.10 -84.30 26.74
C THR A 364 -0.13 -85.31 26.14
N PRO A 365 1.15 -85.38 26.57
CA PRO A 365 2.12 -86.25 25.95
C PRO A 365 1.59 -87.69 25.98
N ALA A 366 1.55 -88.32 24.82
CA ALA A 366 1.09 -89.70 24.66
C ALA A 366 1.83 -90.57 25.69
N LYS A 367 1.08 -91.28 26.53
CA LYS A 367 1.64 -92.30 27.41
C LYS A 367 2.51 -93.22 26.55
N PRO A 368 3.80 -93.43 26.88
CA PRO A 368 4.63 -94.37 26.16
C PRO A 368 3.95 -95.74 26.24
N MET A 369 3.69 -96.35 25.09
CA MET A 369 3.27 -97.74 25.04
C MET A 369 4.44 -98.59 25.54
N GLU A 370 4.37 -99.02 26.80
CA GLU A 370 5.19 -100.13 27.28
C GLU A 370 4.75 -101.39 26.55
N GLY A 371 5.60 -101.79 25.60
CA GLY A 371 5.96 -103.17 25.28
C GLY A 371 4.85 -104.21 25.26
N GLY A 372 4.48 -104.62 24.05
CA GLY A 372 4.03 -105.99 23.82
C GLY A 372 5.18 -107.00 23.97
N TYR A 373 4.80 -108.18 24.44
CA TYR A 373 5.40 -109.51 24.23
C TYR A 373 6.89 -109.73 24.53
N ALA A 374 7.10 -110.50 25.60
CA ALA A 374 7.74 -111.81 25.50
C ALA A 374 6.80 -112.86 26.09
#